data_AF-A0A803P5F1-F1
#
_entry.id   AF-A0A803P5F1-F1
#
_cell.length_a   1.000
_cell.length_b   1.000
_cell.length_c   1.000
_cell.angle_alpha   90.00
_cell.angle_beta   90.00
_cell.angle_gamma   90.00
#
_symmetry.space_group_name_H-M   'P 1'
#
loop_
_entity.id
_entity.type
_entity.pdbx_description
1 polymer ?
#
loop_
_entity_poly.entity_id
_entity_poly.type
_entity_poly.pdbx_seq_one_letter_code
_entity_poly.pdbx_strand_id
1 'polypeptide(L)'
;MLSTAQLEANIEALTKDLNGLKDDRESLRTLLSNLAKEKQDLEESVKSGQVEWEALQKEVDNLETTTLEVIYEFWKANPNANFDYLNENKEAYLSFCAAQKDKEKFEAPNPTTLTVQNIDPLVVDDRVDPYKELRTPALTPQYFALFYKILILMH
;
A
#
# COMPACT_ATOMS: atom_id res chain seq x y z
N MET A 1 -63.62 -4.43 -40.68
CA MET A 1 -63.75 -4.71 -39.24
C MET A 1 -63.10 -6.04 -38.96
N LEU A 2 -62.22 -6.13 -37.95
CA LEU A 2 -61.71 -7.43 -37.48
C LEU A 2 -62.88 -8.27 -36.97
N SER A 3 -62.84 -9.59 -37.19
CA SER A 3 -63.85 -10.47 -36.59
C SER A 3 -63.63 -10.55 -35.08
N THR A 4 -64.69 -10.85 -34.33
CA THR A 4 -64.62 -11.04 -32.88
C THR A 4 -63.59 -12.10 -32.49
N ALA A 5 -63.49 -13.19 -33.25
CA ALA A 5 -62.51 -14.25 -33.05
C ALA A 5 -61.05 -13.77 -33.24
N GLN A 6 -60.81 -12.86 -34.19
CA GLN A 6 -59.47 -12.27 -34.37
C GLN A 6 -59.10 -11.31 -33.23
N LEU A 7 -60.08 -10.60 -32.67
CA LEU A 7 -59.85 -9.77 -31.48
C LEU A 7 -59.51 -10.63 -30.26
N GLU A 8 -60.23 -11.73 -30.04
CA GLU A 8 -59.97 -12.67 -28.94
C GLU A 8 -58.57 -13.30 -29.05
N ALA A 9 -58.19 -13.78 -30.24
CA ALA A 9 -56.85 -14.34 -30.46
C ALA A 9 -55.74 -13.32 -30.21
N ASN A 10 -55.93 -12.05 -30.63
CA ASN A 10 -54.96 -10.99 -30.37
C ASN A 10 -54.87 -10.64 -28.88
N ILE A 11 -55.99 -10.63 -28.15
CA ILE A 11 -56.00 -10.39 -26.70
C ILE A 11 -55.24 -11.51 -25.98
N GLU A 12 -55.43 -12.77 -26.37
CA GLU A 12 -54.75 -13.90 -25.77
C GLU A 12 -53.24 -13.87 -26.03
N ALA A 13 -52.83 -13.56 -27.26
CA ALA A 13 -51.42 -13.38 -27.62
C ALA A 13 -50.77 -12.24 -26.82
N LEU A 14 -51.41 -11.07 -26.75
CA LEU A 14 -50.92 -9.93 -25.98
C LEU A 14 -50.85 -10.23 -24.47
N THR A 15 -51.80 -11.01 -23.94
CA THR A 15 -51.78 -11.42 -22.53
C THR A 15 -50.59 -12.33 -22.24
N LYS A 16 -50.29 -13.26 -23.15
CA LYS A 16 -49.13 -14.13 -23.05
C LYS A 16 -47.82 -13.33 -23.10
N ASP A 17 -47.71 -12.41 -24.04
CA ASP A 17 -46.53 -11.55 -24.17
C ASP A 17 -46.33 -10.67 -22.92
N LEU A 18 -47.41 -10.08 -22.40
CA LEU A 18 -47.38 -9.27 -21.18
C LEU A 18 -46.89 -10.08 -19.96
N ASN A 19 -47.33 -11.34 -19.83
CA ASN A 19 -46.86 -12.22 -18.77
C ASN A 19 -45.38 -12.57 -18.94
N GLY A 20 -44.92 -12.88 -20.16
CA GLY A 20 -43.50 -13.11 -20.43
C GLY A 20 -42.63 -11.90 -20.09
N LEU A 21 -43.05 -10.70 -20.51
CA LEU A 21 -42.39 -9.44 -20.16
C LEU A 21 -42.33 -9.18 -18.64
N LYS A 22 -43.36 -9.62 -17.90
CA LYS A 22 -43.39 -9.50 -16.44
C LYS A 22 -42.35 -10.40 -15.79
N ASP A 23 -42.23 -11.64 -16.26
CA ASP A 23 -41.27 -12.63 -15.77
C ASP A 23 -39.83 -12.21 -16.10
N ASP A 24 -39.59 -11.71 -17.31
CA ASP A 24 -38.29 -11.18 -17.72
C ASP A 24 -37.88 -9.99 -16.86
N ARG A 25 -38.82 -9.07 -16.59
CA ARG A 25 -38.57 -7.90 -15.73
C ARG A 25 -38.22 -8.31 -14.30
N GLU A 26 -38.87 -9.34 -13.77
CA GLU A 26 -38.57 -9.85 -12.42
C GLU A 26 -37.19 -10.51 -12.39
N SER A 27 -36.87 -11.32 -13.39
CA SER A 27 -35.54 -11.92 -13.56
C SER A 27 -34.44 -10.86 -13.65
N LEU A 28 -34.65 -9.79 -14.42
CA LEU A 28 -33.71 -8.67 -14.54
C LEU A 28 -33.53 -7.91 -13.22
N ARG A 29 -34.59 -7.74 -12.43
CA ARG A 29 -34.49 -7.12 -11.10
C ARG A 29 -33.63 -7.93 -10.15
N THR A 30 -33.80 -9.25 -10.15
CA THR A 30 -32.96 -10.16 -9.36
C THR A 30 -31.50 -10.09 -9.80
N LEU A 31 -31.25 -10.12 -11.10
CA LEU A 31 -29.89 -10.02 -11.65
C LEU A 31 -29.22 -8.69 -11.30
N LEU A 32 -29.95 -7.57 -11.40
CA LEU A 32 -29.46 -6.25 -11.02
C LEU A 32 -29.12 -6.18 -9.52
N SER A 33 -29.97 -6.76 -8.66
CA SER A 33 -29.73 -6.82 -7.22
C SER A 33 -28.46 -7.62 -6.90
N ASN A 34 -28.25 -8.75 -7.57
CA ASN A 34 -27.07 -9.58 -7.36
C ASN A 34 -25.80 -8.85 -7.83
N LEU A 35 -25.82 -8.23 -9.01
CA LEU A 35 -24.69 -7.44 -9.52
C LEU A 35 -24.34 -6.26 -8.62
N ALA A 36 -25.34 -5.60 -8.03
CA ALA A 36 -25.10 -4.52 -7.07
C ALA A 36 -24.36 -5.02 -5.82
N LYS A 37 -24.71 -6.21 -5.33
CA LYS A 37 -24.04 -6.84 -4.20
C LYS A 37 -22.62 -7.28 -4.55
N GLU A 38 -22.43 -7.98 -5.67
CA GLU A 38 -21.10 -8.40 -6.13
C GLU A 38 -20.16 -7.21 -6.33
N LYS A 39 -20.69 -6.10 -6.87
CA LYS A 39 -19.93 -4.85 -6.98
C LYS A 39 -19.48 -4.33 -5.61
N GLN A 40 -20.38 -4.31 -4.62
CA GLN A 40 -20.06 -3.86 -3.28
C GLN A 40 -18.98 -4.75 -2.62
N ASP A 41 -19.13 -6.07 -2.74
CA ASP A 41 -18.18 -7.04 -2.18
C ASP A 41 -16.78 -6.88 -2.83
N LEU A 42 -16.73 -6.62 -4.14
CA LEU A 42 -15.47 -6.32 -4.86
C LEU A 42 -14.84 -5.00 -4.41
N GLU A 43 -15.63 -3.93 -4.23
CA GLU A 43 -15.12 -2.64 -3.74
C GLU A 43 -14.51 -2.78 -2.34
N GLU A 44 -15.11 -3.58 -1.47
CA GLU A 44 -14.57 -3.87 -0.13
C GLU A 44 -13.27 -4.70 -0.21
N SER A 45 -13.23 -5.71 -1.06
CA SER A 45 -12.03 -6.53 -1.29
C SER A 45 -10.85 -5.70 -1.80
N VAL A 46 -11.08 -4.80 -2.76
CA VAL A 46 -10.05 -3.88 -3.28
C VAL A 46 -9.52 -2.97 -2.18
N LYS A 47 -10.41 -2.43 -1.34
CA LYS A 47 -10.02 -1.57 -0.22
C LYS A 47 -9.16 -2.34 0.79
N SER A 48 -9.53 -3.57 1.12
CA SER A 48 -8.73 -4.43 2.01
C SER A 48 -7.35 -4.71 1.42
N GLY A 49 -7.27 -5.07 0.14
CA GLY A 49 -6.00 -5.31 -0.54
C GLY A 49 -5.10 -4.07 -0.58
N GLN A 50 -5.68 -2.87 -0.71
CA GLN A 50 -4.90 -1.63 -0.64
C GLN A 50 -4.29 -1.41 0.75
N VAL A 51 -5.05 -1.65 1.83
CA VAL A 51 -4.55 -1.52 3.20
C VAL A 51 -3.42 -2.53 3.47
N GLU A 52 -3.57 -3.78 3.02
CA GLU A 52 -2.52 -4.80 3.14
C GLU A 52 -1.26 -4.40 2.37
N TRP A 53 -1.41 -3.86 1.17
CA TRP A 53 -0.28 -3.39 0.37
C TRP A 53 0.46 -2.22 1.02
N GLU A 54 -0.27 -1.24 1.56
CA GLU A 54 0.33 -0.11 2.28
C GLU A 54 1.07 -0.56 3.54
N ALA A 55 0.51 -1.53 4.27
CA ALA A 55 1.17 -2.12 5.44
C ALA A 55 2.47 -2.84 5.05
N LEU A 56 2.42 -3.65 3.99
CA LEU A 56 3.59 -4.39 3.51
C LEU A 56 4.68 -3.46 2.97
N GLN A 57 4.30 -2.40 2.26
CA GLN A 57 5.24 -1.39 1.79
C GLN A 57 5.99 -0.74 2.97
N LYS A 58 5.27 -0.41 4.05
CA LYS A 58 5.88 0.14 5.27
C LYS A 58 6.83 -0.86 5.94
N GLU A 59 6.49 -2.14 5.96
CA GLU A 59 7.38 -3.18 6.48
C GLU A 59 8.65 -3.32 5.65
N VAL A 60 8.55 -3.25 4.32
CA VAL A 60 9.71 -3.25 3.41
C VAL A 60 10.60 -2.04 3.66
N ASP A 61 10.02 -0.84 3.75
CA ASP A 61 10.77 0.40 4.00
C ASP A 61 11.50 0.35 5.36
N ASN A 62 10.84 -0.22 6.39
CA ASN A 62 11.45 -0.44 7.70
C ASN A 62 12.61 -1.45 7.63
N LEU A 63 12.43 -2.57 6.95
CA LEU A 63 13.47 -3.59 6.78
C LEU A 63 14.68 -3.03 6.02
N GLU A 64 14.45 -2.22 4.99
CA GLU A 64 15.52 -1.55 4.26
C GLU A 64 16.30 -0.63 5.20
N THR A 65 15.60 0.19 5.98
CA THR A 65 16.21 1.11 6.94
C THR A 65 17.03 0.37 7.99
N THR A 66 16.44 -0.64 8.65
CA THR A 66 17.13 -1.45 9.67
C THR A 66 18.33 -2.19 9.08
N THR A 67 18.23 -2.69 7.86
CA THR A 67 19.35 -3.36 7.19
C THR A 67 20.50 -2.38 6.98
N LEU A 68 20.22 -1.19 6.44
CA LEU A 68 21.24 -0.18 6.21
C LEU A 68 21.92 0.29 7.51
N GLU A 69 21.16 0.43 8.60
CA GLU A 69 21.67 0.76 9.94
C GLU A 69 22.60 -0.34 10.48
N VAL A 70 22.17 -1.60 10.43
CA VAL A 70 22.99 -2.74 10.90
C VAL A 70 24.32 -2.80 10.15
N ILE A 71 24.28 -2.65 8.83
CA ILE A 71 25.51 -2.71 8.05
C ILE A 71 26.36 -1.47 8.39
N TYR A 72 25.80 -0.26 8.50
CA TYR A 72 26.55 0.95 8.92
C TYR A 72 27.29 0.76 10.25
N GLU A 73 26.63 0.22 11.28
CA GLU A 73 27.26 -0.07 12.57
C GLU A 73 28.40 -1.11 12.41
N PHE A 74 28.20 -2.13 11.57
CA PHE A 74 29.25 -3.08 11.23
C PHE A 74 30.46 -2.42 10.55
N TRP A 75 30.23 -1.53 9.57
CA TRP A 75 31.30 -0.77 8.90
C TRP A 75 32.06 0.14 9.86
N LYS A 76 31.34 0.82 10.76
CA LYS A 76 31.92 1.69 11.79
C LYS A 76 32.83 0.92 12.74
N ALA A 77 32.43 -0.28 13.14
CA ALA A 77 33.24 -1.17 13.98
C ALA A 77 34.41 -1.81 13.22
N ASN A 78 34.33 -1.92 11.89
CA ASN A 78 35.29 -2.63 11.05
C ASN A 78 35.73 -1.79 9.85
N PRO A 79 36.52 -0.72 10.05
CA PRO A 79 36.88 0.22 8.98
C PRO A 79 37.71 -0.39 7.83
N ASN A 80 38.30 -1.56 8.06
CA ASN A 80 39.07 -2.31 7.06
C ASN A 80 38.30 -3.50 6.48
N ALA A 81 37.01 -3.66 6.79
CA ALA A 81 36.21 -4.75 6.25
C ALA A 81 36.11 -4.65 4.72
N ASN A 82 36.21 -5.79 4.05
CA ASN A 82 36.02 -5.87 2.61
C ASN A 82 34.53 -6.10 2.29
N PHE A 83 33.96 -5.23 1.46
CA PHE A 83 32.57 -5.28 1.00
C PHE A 83 32.42 -5.75 -0.46
N ASP A 84 33.44 -6.38 -1.05
CA ASP A 84 33.39 -6.87 -2.43
C ASP A 84 32.24 -7.86 -2.70
N TYR A 85 31.76 -8.56 -1.65
CA TYR A 85 30.59 -9.44 -1.74
C TYR A 85 29.28 -8.69 -2.04
N LEU A 86 29.22 -7.38 -1.82
CA LEU A 86 28.07 -6.53 -2.20
C LEU A 86 28.00 -6.27 -3.71
N ASN A 87 29.07 -6.56 -4.45
CA ASN A 87 29.16 -6.41 -5.90
C ASN A 87 28.67 -5.02 -6.39
N GLU A 88 27.68 -4.98 -7.29
CA GLU A 88 27.08 -3.76 -7.86
C GLU A 88 26.53 -2.79 -6.81
N ASN A 89 26.29 -3.27 -5.59
CA ASN A 89 25.68 -2.50 -4.50
C ASN A 89 26.69 -1.89 -3.54
N LYS A 90 27.97 -2.25 -3.67
CA LYS A 90 29.04 -1.78 -2.80
C LYS A 90 29.09 -0.26 -2.72
N GLU A 91 29.03 0.42 -3.86
CA GLU A 91 29.12 1.88 -3.94
C GLU A 91 27.92 2.58 -3.28
N ALA A 92 26.70 2.06 -3.49
CA ALA A 92 25.50 2.60 -2.87
C ALA A 92 25.57 2.50 -1.34
N TYR A 93 26.03 1.36 -0.83
CA TYR A 93 26.20 1.12 0.59
C TYR A 93 27.29 2.00 1.23
N LEU A 94 28.46 2.13 0.57
CA LEU A 94 29.52 3.02 1.03
C LEU A 94 29.09 4.49 1.01
N SER A 95 28.32 4.90 0.00
CA SER A 95 27.73 6.24 -0.07
C SER A 95 26.75 6.50 1.08
N PHE A 96 25.91 5.53 1.44
CA PHE A 96 25.03 5.63 2.61
C PHE A 96 25.84 5.82 3.90
N CYS A 97 26.89 5.01 4.11
CA CYS A 97 27.73 5.10 5.30
C CYS A 97 28.45 6.45 5.41
N ALA A 98 28.96 6.97 4.30
CA ALA A 98 29.57 8.28 4.25
C ALA A 98 28.57 9.39 4.64
N ALA A 99 27.35 9.33 4.10
CA ALA A 99 26.29 10.29 4.43
C ALA A 99 25.87 10.22 5.90
N GLN A 100 25.75 9.02 6.49
CA GLN A 100 25.42 8.87 7.92
C GLN A 100 26.54 9.38 8.83
N LYS A 101 27.79 9.08 8.50
CA LYS A 101 28.95 9.60 9.22
C LYS A 101 29.01 11.12 9.20
N ASP A 102 28.61 11.75 8.09
CA ASP A 102 28.55 13.20 8.01
C ASP A 102 27.41 13.78 8.85
N LYS A 103 26.25 13.11 8.95
CA LYS A 103 25.18 13.49 9.89
C LYS A 103 25.63 13.42 11.36
N GLU A 104 26.31 12.35 11.78
CA GLU A 104 26.83 12.22 13.14
C GLU A 104 27.79 13.37 13.53
N LYS A 105 28.59 13.87 12.58
CA LYS A 105 29.50 15.01 12.83
C LYS A 105 28.77 16.32 13.12
N PHE A 106 27.51 16.45 12.71
CA PHE A 106 26.67 17.61 13.02
C PHE A 106 25.84 17.44 14.31
N GLU A 107 25.83 16.24 14.92
CA GLU A 107 25.05 15.92 16.13
C GLU A 107 25.89 15.72 17.41
N ALA A 108 27.21 15.97 17.41
CA ALA A 108 28.01 15.94 18.64
C ALA A 108 27.60 17.06 19.65
N PRO A 109 27.71 16.81 20.97
CA PRO A 109 26.64 17.08 21.94
C PRO A 109 26.60 18.52 22.48
N ASN A 110 25.39 19.06 22.66
CA ASN A 110 25.17 20.12 23.65
C ASN A 110 25.23 19.49 25.05
N PRO A 111 26.12 19.92 25.96
CA PRO A 111 26.14 19.41 27.32
C PRO A 111 25.07 20.16 28.13
N THR A 112 23.82 19.71 28.06
CA THR A 112 22.79 20.18 29.00
C THR A 112 22.44 19.06 29.96
N THR A 113 22.98 19.19 31.16
CA THR A 113 22.57 18.48 32.37
C THR A 113 21.03 18.53 32.50
N LEU A 114 20.35 17.43 32.21
CA LEU A 114 18.91 17.32 32.48
C LEU A 114 18.72 16.82 33.91
N THR A 115 18.57 17.78 34.83
CA THR A 115 17.82 17.54 36.07
C THR A 115 16.39 17.19 35.70
N VAL A 116 15.95 16.00 36.12
CA VAL A 116 14.56 15.55 36.02
C VAL A 116 13.69 16.51 36.84
N GLN A 117 12.84 17.27 36.15
CA GLN A 117 11.67 17.88 36.78
C GLN A 117 10.41 17.49 36.02
N ASN A 118 9.52 16.83 36.76
CA ASN A 118 8.14 16.48 36.45
C ASN A 118 7.42 17.51 35.59
N ILE A 119 6.73 17.06 34.54
CA ILE A 119 5.57 17.77 34.01
C ILE A 119 4.48 16.74 33.69
N ASP A 120 3.31 16.95 34.31
CA ASP A 120 2.03 16.26 34.13
C ASP A 120 1.43 16.46 32.71
N PRO A 121 0.42 15.68 32.31
CA PRO A 121 0.08 15.44 30.91
C PRO A 121 -0.96 16.42 30.31
N LEU A 122 -1.01 16.43 28.97
CA LEU A 122 -2.08 16.92 28.07
C LEU A 122 -2.15 18.41 27.74
N VAL A 123 -1.70 18.76 26.53
CA VAL A 123 -2.42 19.66 25.59
C VAL A 123 -2.14 19.18 24.16
N VAL A 124 -3.18 18.79 23.42
CA VAL A 124 -3.14 18.48 21.98
C VAL A 124 -3.49 19.76 21.22
N ASP A 125 -2.64 20.20 20.30
CA ASP A 125 -2.91 21.32 19.38
C ASP A 125 -2.98 20.79 17.92
N ASP A 126 -4.12 21.05 17.28
CA ASP A 126 -4.68 20.36 16.11
C ASP A 126 -4.41 21.10 14.78
N ARG A 127 -3.19 21.63 14.57
CA ARG A 127 -2.92 22.46 13.37
C ARG A 127 -1.52 22.32 12.77
N VAL A 128 -1.18 21.15 12.23
CA VAL A 128 -0.17 21.02 11.17
C VAL A 128 -0.58 19.92 10.19
N ASP A 129 -0.78 20.29 8.92
CA ASP A 129 -1.05 19.36 7.80
C ASP A 129 0.24 18.60 7.43
N PRO A 130 0.29 17.26 7.59
CA PRO A 130 1.53 16.49 7.46
C PRO A 130 1.93 16.15 6.02
N TYR A 131 1.20 16.59 4.98
CA TYR A 131 1.39 16.07 3.62
C TYR A 131 2.14 16.97 2.63
N LYS A 132 2.76 18.07 3.06
CA LYS A 132 3.28 19.05 2.09
C LYS A 132 4.69 18.81 1.53
N GLU A 133 5.48 17.85 2.04
CA GLU A 133 6.86 17.65 1.56
C GLU A 133 7.31 16.19 1.41
N LEU A 134 6.52 15.33 0.77
CA LEU A 134 7.03 14.06 0.26
C LEU A 134 7.41 14.20 -1.22
N ARG A 135 8.56 14.83 -1.47
CA ARG A 135 9.32 14.54 -2.70
C ARG A 135 9.95 13.16 -2.53
N THR A 136 9.33 12.16 -3.13
CA THR A 136 9.95 10.84 -3.29
C THR A 136 11.17 10.94 -4.23
N PRO A 137 12.38 10.53 -3.83
CA PRO A 137 13.35 10.09 -4.83
C PRO A 137 12.85 8.77 -5.39
N ALA A 138 12.70 8.69 -6.71
CA ALA A 138 12.26 7.47 -7.38
C ALA A 138 13.16 6.29 -6.98
N LEU A 139 12.59 5.29 -6.30
CA LEU A 139 13.22 3.99 -6.09
C LEU A 139 13.53 3.40 -7.46
N THR A 140 14.82 3.32 -7.78
CA THR A 140 15.25 2.73 -9.05
C THR A 140 15.17 1.20 -8.95
N PRO A 141 14.87 0.49 -10.06
CA PRO A 141 14.69 -0.97 -10.09
C PRO A 141 15.87 -1.82 -9.56
N GLN A 142 17.03 -1.19 -9.32
CA GLN A 142 18.26 -1.84 -8.92
C GLN A 142 18.23 -2.30 -7.46
N TYR A 143 17.43 -1.64 -6.60
CA TYR A 143 17.35 -1.95 -5.16
C TYR A 143 16.46 -3.16 -4.84
N PHE A 144 15.46 -3.47 -5.67
CA PHE A 144 14.65 -4.68 -5.53
C PHE A 144 15.45 -5.98 -5.77
N ALA A 145 16.50 -5.93 -6.60
CA ALA A 145 17.32 -7.09 -6.92
C ALA A 145 18.23 -7.53 -5.74
N LEU A 146 18.61 -6.58 -4.86
CA LEU A 146 19.37 -6.84 -3.64
C LEU A 146 18.58 -7.67 -2.64
N PHE A 147 17.33 -7.28 -2.40
CA PHE A 147 16.47 -7.92 -1.42
C PHE A 147 16.20 -9.38 -1.76
N TYR A 148 15.93 -9.68 -3.04
CA TYR A 148 15.74 -11.06 -3.51
C TYR A 148 17.01 -11.92 -3.42
N LYS A 149 18.20 -11.36 -3.68
CA LYS A 149 19.46 -12.11 -3.57
C LYS A 149 19.80 -12.47 -2.12
N ILE A 150 19.47 -11.59 -1.15
CA ILE A 150 19.70 -11.86 0.28
C ILE A 150 18.70 -12.91 0.79
N LEU A 151 17.44 -12.87 0.37
CA LEU A 151 16.42 -13.87 0.77
C LEU A 151 16.72 -15.27 0.24
N ILE A 152 17.27 -15.40 -0.98
CA ILE A 152 17.67 -16.69 -1.57
C ILE A 152 18.89 -17.30 -0.87
N LEU A 153 19.74 -16.49 -0.23
CA LEU A 153 20.92 -16.98 0.51
C LEU A 153 20.59 -17.45 1.93
N MET A 154 19.36 -17.26 2.41
CA MET A 154 18.88 -17.70 3.73
C MET A 154 18.05 -19.00 3.70
N HIS A 155 17.97 -19.68 2.56
CA HIS A 155 17.41 -21.03 2.38
C HIS A 155 18.43 -21.96 1.74
#